data_AF-A0A8T4ZYD9-F1
#
_entry.id   AF-A0A8T4ZYD9-F1
#
_cell.length_a   1.000
_cell.length_b   1.000
_cell.length_c   1.000
_cell.angle_alpha   90.00
_cell.angle_beta   90.00
_cell.angle_gamma   90.00
#
_symmetry.space_group_name_H-M   'P 1'
#
loop_
_entity.id
_entity.type
_entity.pdbx_description
1 polymer ?
#
loop_
_entity_poly.entity_id
_entity_poly.type
_entity_poly.pdbx_seq_one_letter_code
_entity_poly.pdbx_strand_id
1 'polypeptide(L)'
;MELGKAKTKARNFITTQSDLDIHPDLYRRVFKYEMNHSLTLTKRVLAKKLRDAIMPQSLKAFIGEKRNPITFSEEDFKNALRLNDWQAEVIIFPPSSLMRLLDLAVTKEQKVALRTHVEKILNFVRVLALINQKKRLRLKVEEKSYVAASPEDFHTALNTLQTTIRETVTRLGKRQQEVLSLLQECDEALDKHKVAEKLGISTDTAARALKSLAKAGYVKENVNTKPYTYEILQKEPNPLGILENPSQYSLFWQDSLEKWLKGITAALQRKGIVFQILNSNNQDSFGEIFGAQAGNKESIELQASLTPENKRKAYTPNCRVAEAPFEVESGLSAENRQIRLGFSDVPRGKCLFLWRRIPPTEKCELCGELAVEYEIRMADSNNILRRCQNCFDKMRLAFGSSEWRNVGEEGFASLENG
;
A
#
# COMPACT_ATOMS: atom_id res chain seq x y z
N MET A 1 -32.62 14.60 -29.30
CA MET A 1 -32.62 15.28 -27.99
C MET A 1 -31.17 15.69 -27.74
N GLU A 2 -30.81 16.93 -28.03
CA GLU A 2 -29.44 17.41 -27.83
C GLU A 2 -29.25 17.74 -26.35
N LEU A 3 -28.38 16.98 -25.67
CA LEU A 3 -27.99 17.27 -24.29
C LEU A 3 -27.27 18.62 -24.27
N GLY A 4 -27.94 19.65 -23.75
CA GLY A 4 -27.36 20.98 -23.59
C GLY A 4 -26.08 20.92 -22.76
N LYS A 5 -24.98 21.48 -23.28
CA LYS A 5 -23.72 21.60 -22.54
C LYS A 5 -23.92 22.48 -21.31
N ALA A 6 -23.96 21.89 -20.13
CA ALA A 6 -24.02 22.63 -18.88
C ALA A 6 -22.71 23.42 -18.68
N LYS A 7 -22.75 24.74 -18.88
CA LYS A 7 -21.64 25.64 -18.54
C LYS A 7 -21.65 25.87 -17.03
N THR A 8 -20.82 25.14 -16.29
CA THR A 8 -20.62 25.40 -14.86
C THR A 8 -19.52 26.44 -14.68
N LYS A 9 -19.74 27.43 -13.80
CA LYS A 9 -18.69 28.40 -13.38
C LYS A 9 -17.80 27.86 -12.25
N ALA A 10 -17.95 26.58 -11.89
CA ALA A 10 -17.22 25.98 -10.78
C ALA A 10 -15.73 25.83 -11.12
N ARG A 11 -14.85 26.29 -10.23
CA ARG A 11 -13.39 26.22 -10.43
C ARG A 11 -12.85 24.78 -10.35
N ASN A 12 -13.47 23.94 -9.52
CA ASN A 12 -13.22 22.50 -9.38
C ASN A 12 -14.58 21.80 -9.30
N PHE A 13 -14.73 20.61 -9.89
CA PHE A 13 -15.94 19.80 -9.74
C PHE A 13 -15.61 18.31 -9.74
N ILE A 14 -16.38 17.54 -8.97
CA ILE A 14 -16.35 16.08 -8.94
C ILE A 14 -17.55 15.61 -9.75
N THR A 15 -17.33 14.74 -10.74
CA THR A 15 -18.43 14.14 -11.50
C THR A 15 -18.37 12.62 -11.39
N THR A 16 -19.55 12.03 -11.24
CA THR A 16 -19.78 10.58 -11.24
C THR A 16 -20.26 10.06 -12.59
N GLN A 17 -20.50 10.95 -13.57
CA GLN A 17 -20.92 10.56 -14.91
C GLN A 17 -19.73 10.04 -15.72
N SER A 18 -19.91 8.87 -16.34
CA SER A 18 -18.91 8.21 -17.20
C SER A 18 -18.67 8.96 -18.51
N ASP A 19 -19.68 9.68 -19.02
CA ASP A 19 -19.70 10.15 -20.42
C ASP A 19 -19.40 11.65 -20.59
N LEU A 20 -18.86 12.30 -19.56
CA LEU A 20 -18.44 13.70 -19.68
C LEU A 20 -17.12 13.79 -20.47
N ASP A 21 -17.22 14.33 -21.69
CA ASP A 21 -16.06 14.74 -22.48
C ASP A 21 -15.46 16.01 -21.85
N ILE A 22 -14.44 15.81 -21.01
CA ILE A 22 -13.75 16.89 -20.31
C ILE A 22 -12.71 17.47 -21.25
N HIS A 23 -12.69 18.79 -21.41
CA HIS A 23 -11.66 19.46 -22.20
C HIS A 23 -10.25 19.12 -21.67
N PRO A 24 -9.23 18.87 -22.53
CA PRO A 24 -7.85 18.56 -22.15
C PRO A 24 -7.28 19.42 -21.00
N ASP A 25 -7.55 20.73 -21.04
CA ASP A 25 -7.08 21.70 -20.04
C ASP A 25 -7.79 21.59 -18.68
N LEU A 26 -9.02 21.06 -18.68
CA LEU A 26 -9.82 20.88 -17.47
C LEU A 26 -9.50 19.58 -16.74
N TYR A 27 -8.84 18.59 -17.36
CA TYR A 27 -8.43 17.35 -16.66
C TYR A 27 -7.53 17.61 -15.45
N ARG A 28 -6.78 18.72 -15.46
CA ARG A 28 -5.97 19.11 -14.29
C ARG A 28 -6.84 19.48 -13.08
N ARG A 29 -8.11 19.85 -13.31
CA ARG A 29 -9.05 20.36 -12.30
C ARG A 29 -10.18 19.39 -11.96
N VAL A 30 -10.39 18.36 -12.77
CA VAL A 30 -11.47 17.39 -12.57
C VAL A 30 -10.91 16.11 -11.95
N PHE A 31 -11.59 15.61 -10.93
CA PHE A 31 -11.47 14.22 -10.50
C PHE A 31 -12.64 13.45 -11.12
N LYS A 32 -12.33 12.59 -12.09
CA LYS A 32 -13.31 11.68 -12.67
C LYS A 32 -13.39 10.47 -11.74
N TYR A 33 -14.56 10.26 -11.14
CA TYR A 33 -14.84 9.04 -10.39
C TYR A 33 -15.87 8.25 -11.16
N GLU A 34 -15.41 7.31 -11.98
CA GLU A 34 -16.32 6.47 -12.77
C GLU A 34 -17.00 5.43 -11.90
N MET A 35 -18.26 5.11 -12.20
CA MET A 35 -18.90 3.93 -11.61
C MET A 35 -18.09 2.70 -11.98
N ASN A 36 -17.80 1.85 -11.00
CA ASN A 36 -17.14 0.59 -11.24
C ASN A 36 -18.06 -0.34 -12.05
N HIS A 37 -17.86 -0.39 -13.37
CA HIS A 37 -18.59 -1.24 -14.29
C HIS A 37 -18.09 -2.69 -14.32
N SER A 38 -17.35 -3.16 -13.31
CA SER A 38 -16.87 -4.55 -13.31
C SER A 38 -18.04 -5.53 -13.26
N LEU A 39 -17.97 -6.56 -14.11
CA LEU A 39 -18.94 -7.67 -14.12
C LEU A 39 -18.98 -8.36 -12.75
N THR A 40 -17.83 -8.48 -12.08
CA THR A 40 -17.72 -9.07 -10.74
C THR A 40 -18.51 -8.27 -9.70
N LEU A 41 -18.37 -6.94 -9.67
CA LEU A 41 -19.15 -6.10 -8.76
C LEU A 41 -20.64 -6.17 -9.10
N THR A 42 -20.98 -6.12 -10.39
CA THR A 42 -22.36 -6.20 -10.86
C THR A 42 -23.02 -7.52 -10.45
N LYS A 43 -22.33 -8.65 -10.63
CA LYS A 43 -22.78 -9.98 -10.17
C LYS A 43 -22.94 -10.00 -8.64
N ARG A 44 -22.01 -9.42 -7.89
CA ARG A 44 -22.12 -9.33 -6.41
C ARG A 44 -23.31 -8.48 -5.96
N VAL A 45 -23.54 -7.34 -6.59
CA VAL A 45 -24.68 -6.45 -6.31
C VAL A 45 -26.00 -7.14 -6.67
N LEU A 46 -26.06 -7.81 -7.82
CA LEU A 46 -27.23 -8.59 -8.23
C LEU A 46 -27.50 -9.73 -7.27
N ALA A 47 -26.49 -10.52 -6.92
CA ALA A 47 -26.61 -11.60 -5.94
C ALA A 47 -27.05 -11.08 -4.56
N LYS A 48 -26.56 -9.90 -4.13
CA LYS A 48 -27.05 -9.24 -2.92
C LYS A 48 -28.52 -8.86 -3.04
N LYS A 49 -28.93 -8.22 -4.15
CA LYS A 49 -30.34 -7.86 -4.38
C LYS A 49 -31.25 -9.09 -4.42
N LEU A 50 -30.80 -10.19 -5.03
CA LEU A 50 -31.53 -11.47 -5.03
C LEU A 50 -31.66 -12.04 -3.62
N ARG A 51 -30.56 -12.10 -2.84
CA ARG A 51 -30.61 -12.50 -1.43
C ARG A 51 -31.50 -11.58 -0.57
N ASP A 52 -31.50 -10.28 -0.87
CA ASP A 52 -32.32 -9.32 -0.17
C ASP A 52 -33.80 -9.38 -0.57
N ALA A 53 -34.11 -9.80 -1.79
CA ALA A 53 -35.47 -10.04 -2.27
C ALA A 53 -36.09 -11.32 -1.70
N ILE A 54 -35.28 -12.36 -1.45
CA ILE A 54 -35.73 -13.60 -0.78
C ILE A 54 -36.30 -13.32 0.61
N MET A 55 -35.81 -12.26 1.29
CA MET A 55 -36.18 -11.98 2.67
C MET A 55 -36.55 -10.49 2.84
N PRO A 56 -37.87 -10.16 2.78
CA PRO A 56 -38.39 -8.81 2.89
C PRO A 56 -37.92 -8.10 4.17
N GLN A 57 -37.77 -6.77 4.10
CA GLN A 57 -37.30 -5.97 5.25
C GLN A 57 -38.22 -6.10 6.48
N SER A 58 -39.54 -6.25 6.27
CA SER A 58 -40.51 -6.49 7.35
C SER A 58 -40.26 -7.81 8.08
N LEU A 59 -39.93 -8.87 7.34
CA LEU A 59 -39.64 -10.19 7.90
C LEU A 59 -38.28 -10.22 8.60
N LYS A 60 -37.26 -9.53 8.04
CA LYS A 60 -35.95 -9.34 8.70
C LYS A 60 -36.08 -8.62 10.04
N ALA A 61 -36.92 -7.60 10.12
CA ALA A 61 -37.20 -6.88 11.36
C ALA A 61 -37.85 -7.79 12.42
N PHE A 62 -38.73 -8.70 11.99
CA PHE A 62 -39.42 -9.63 12.88
C PHE A 62 -38.52 -10.77 13.39
N ILE A 63 -37.61 -11.27 12.55
CA ILE A 63 -36.70 -12.39 12.88
C ILE A 63 -35.52 -11.95 13.78
N GLY A 64 -35.30 -10.64 13.94
CA GLY A 64 -34.22 -10.13 14.80
C GLY A 64 -32.81 -10.45 14.27
N GLU A 65 -32.70 -10.77 12.98
CA GLU A 65 -31.43 -11.09 12.32
C GLU A 65 -30.59 -9.81 12.18
N LYS A 66 -29.90 -9.44 13.27
CA LYS A 66 -28.91 -8.36 13.30
C LYS A 66 -27.72 -8.76 12.43
N ARG A 67 -27.84 -8.66 11.10
CA ARG A 67 -26.66 -8.65 10.23
C ARG A 67 -25.76 -7.51 10.71
N ASN A 68 -24.58 -7.86 11.25
CA ASN A 68 -23.51 -6.99 11.76
C ASN A 68 -23.92 -5.53 12.04
N PRO A 69 -24.13 -5.15 13.32
CA PRO A 69 -24.62 -3.84 13.71
C PRO A 69 -23.48 -2.82 13.58
N ILE A 70 -23.19 -2.42 12.35
CA ILE A 70 -22.63 -1.09 12.14
C ILE A 70 -23.80 -0.19 11.82
N THR A 71 -24.65 0.00 12.83
CA THR A 71 -25.70 1.03 12.88
C THR A 71 -25.04 2.36 13.22
N PHE A 72 -24.03 2.78 12.45
CA PHE A 72 -23.64 4.17 12.50
C PHE A 72 -24.71 4.94 11.74
N SER A 73 -25.51 5.68 12.48
CA SER A 73 -26.40 6.68 11.91
C SER A 73 -25.57 7.77 11.22
N GLU A 74 -26.19 8.52 10.30
CA GLU A 74 -25.55 9.70 9.72
C GLU A 74 -25.11 10.70 10.80
N GLU A 75 -25.86 10.76 11.91
CA GLU A 75 -25.54 11.59 13.07
C GLU A 75 -24.27 11.12 13.77
N ASP A 76 -24.02 9.82 13.88
CA ASP A 76 -22.79 9.28 14.47
C ASP A 76 -21.56 9.70 13.65
N PHE A 77 -21.67 9.69 12.32
CA PHE A 77 -20.59 10.18 11.46
C PHE A 77 -20.38 11.69 11.62
N LYS A 78 -21.47 12.48 11.65
CA LYS A 78 -21.38 13.93 11.89
C LYS A 78 -20.74 14.23 13.23
N ASN A 79 -21.12 13.49 14.28
CA ASN A 79 -20.57 13.64 15.61
C ASN A 79 -19.09 13.22 15.66
N ALA A 80 -18.72 12.11 15.01
CA ALA A 80 -17.33 11.70 14.88
C ALA A 80 -16.46 12.76 14.20
N LEU A 81 -16.98 13.38 13.12
CA LEU A 81 -16.29 14.46 12.42
C LEU A 81 -16.23 15.76 13.26
N ARG A 82 -17.27 16.08 14.05
CA ARG A 82 -17.25 17.24 14.97
C ARG A 82 -16.22 17.12 16.07
N LEU A 83 -15.87 15.91 16.48
CA LEU A 83 -14.82 15.66 17.47
C LEU A 83 -13.42 15.92 16.92
N ASN A 84 -13.28 16.18 15.61
CA ASN A 84 -12.00 16.48 15.00
C ASN A 84 -11.70 17.97 14.98
N ASP A 85 -10.42 18.30 15.13
CA ASP A 85 -9.91 19.67 15.06
C ASP A 85 -9.51 19.94 13.62
N TRP A 86 -10.44 20.53 12.86
CA TRP A 86 -10.24 20.83 11.45
C TRP A 86 -9.35 22.04 11.20
N GLN A 87 -9.01 22.81 12.25
CA GLN A 87 -8.08 23.93 12.16
C GLN A 87 -6.63 23.48 12.34
N ALA A 88 -6.40 22.22 12.72
CA ALA A 88 -5.07 21.69 12.89
C ALA A 88 -4.29 21.66 11.56
N GLU A 89 -3.03 22.09 11.61
CA GLU A 89 -2.13 22.03 10.48
C GLU A 89 -1.47 20.64 10.38
N VAL A 90 -1.36 20.09 9.17
CA VAL A 90 -0.78 18.76 8.98
C VAL A 90 0.68 18.83 8.55
N ILE A 91 1.56 18.20 9.32
CA ILE A 91 2.97 18.01 9.00
C ILE A 91 3.10 16.73 8.18
N ILE A 92 3.79 16.81 7.04
CA ILE A 92 3.93 15.71 6.10
C ILE A 92 5.40 15.50 5.79
N PHE A 93 5.84 14.24 5.83
CA PHE A 93 7.17 13.80 5.40
C PHE A 93 7.03 12.98 4.11
N PRO A 94 6.99 13.63 2.93
CA PRO A 94 6.78 12.92 1.68
C PRO A 94 7.97 12.01 1.35
N PRO A 95 7.72 10.77 0.88
CA PRO A 95 8.80 9.90 0.44
C PRO A 95 9.46 10.44 -0.82
N SER A 96 10.78 10.30 -0.93
CA SER A 96 11.52 10.62 -2.17
C SER A 96 11.05 9.79 -3.36
N SER A 97 10.52 8.59 -3.11
CA SER A 97 9.94 7.71 -4.13
C SER A 97 8.74 8.35 -4.82
N LEU A 98 8.08 9.37 -4.24
CA LEU A 98 7.00 10.11 -4.89
C LEU A 98 7.45 10.76 -6.21
N MET A 99 8.76 11.06 -6.35
CA MET A 99 9.34 11.58 -7.60
C MET A 99 9.28 10.57 -8.76
N ARG A 100 9.23 9.25 -8.48
CA ARG A 100 9.04 8.21 -9.49
C ARG A 100 7.70 8.30 -10.22
N LEU A 101 6.76 9.12 -9.73
CA LEU A 101 5.58 9.49 -10.50
C LEU A 101 5.92 10.07 -11.87
N LEU A 102 7.07 10.76 -12.00
CA LEU A 102 7.53 11.32 -13.27
C LEU A 102 7.84 10.24 -14.31
N ASP A 103 8.13 9.02 -13.88
CA ASP A 103 8.37 7.88 -14.76
C ASP A 103 7.08 7.41 -15.45
N LEU A 104 5.91 7.79 -14.93
CA LEU A 104 4.62 7.55 -15.60
C LEU A 104 4.41 8.42 -16.85
N ALA A 105 5.14 9.54 -16.96
CA ALA A 105 4.93 10.51 -18.02
C ALA A 105 5.87 10.29 -19.20
N VAL A 106 5.26 9.93 -20.34
CA VAL A 106 5.96 9.75 -21.62
C VAL A 106 6.30 11.11 -22.24
N THR A 107 5.35 12.04 -22.19
CA THR A 107 5.48 13.36 -22.83
C THR A 107 5.82 14.47 -21.84
N LYS A 108 6.42 15.57 -22.34
CA LYS A 108 6.71 16.76 -21.52
C LYS A 108 5.44 17.35 -20.90
N GLU A 109 4.33 17.33 -21.62
CA GLU A 109 3.04 17.83 -21.12
C GLU A 109 2.52 17.01 -19.94
N GLN A 110 2.64 15.68 -20.00
CA GLN A 110 2.27 14.79 -18.89
C GLN A 110 3.14 15.06 -17.67
N LYS A 111 4.45 15.31 -17.85
CA LYS A 111 5.36 15.71 -16.74
C LYS A 111 4.92 17.00 -16.06
N VAL A 112 4.42 17.97 -16.82
CA VAL A 112 3.87 19.22 -16.26
C VAL A 112 2.55 18.95 -15.52
N ALA A 113 1.67 18.12 -16.07
CA ALA A 113 0.41 17.76 -15.42
C ALA A 113 0.62 17.05 -14.07
N LEU A 114 1.64 16.19 -13.97
CA LEU A 114 1.98 15.47 -12.75
C LEU A 114 2.27 16.36 -11.54
N ARG A 115 2.76 17.60 -11.74
CA ARG A 115 3.02 18.55 -10.65
C ARG A 115 1.76 18.81 -9.82
N THR A 116 0.62 18.99 -10.50
CA THR A 116 -0.67 19.21 -9.86
C THR A 116 -1.18 17.93 -9.19
N HIS A 117 -0.85 16.75 -9.71
CA HIS A 117 -1.22 15.47 -9.09
C HIS A 117 -0.46 15.23 -7.78
N VAL A 118 0.83 15.57 -7.71
CA VAL A 118 1.61 15.49 -6.46
C VAL A 118 0.94 16.33 -5.36
N GLU A 119 0.57 17.57 -5.65
CA GLU A 119 -0.11 18.44 -4.70
C GLU A 119 -1.46 17.85 -4.23
N LYS A 120 -2.23 17.27 -5.16
CA LYS A 120 -3.48 16.57 -4.84
C LYS A 120 -3.26 15.37 -3.92
N ILE A 121 -2.22 14.57 -4.15
CA ILE A 121 -1.86 13.44 -3.27
C ILE A 121 -1.54 13.95 -1.88
N LEU A 122 -0.69 14.98 -1.77
CA LEU A 122 -0.33 15.57 -0.47
C LEU A 122 -1.57 16.11 0.25
N ASN A 123 -2.46 16.82 -0.45
CA ASN A 123 -3.72 17.30 0.12
C ASN A 123 -4.63 16.15 0.58
N PHE A 124 -4.68 15.05 -0.16
CA PHE A 124 -5.46 13.87 0.24
C PHE A 124 -4.87 13.21 1.51
N VAL A 125 -3.54 13.13 1.60
CA VAL A 125 -2.85 12.67 2.82
C VAL A 125 -3.16 13.59 4.00
N ARG A 126 -3.21 14.92 3.80
CA ARG A 126 -3.63 15.86 4.86
C ARG A 126 -5.01 15.52 5.39
N VAL A 127 -5.97 15.31 4.50
CA VAL A 127 -7.34 14.96 4.88
C VAL A 127 -7.38 13.64 5.66
N LEU A 128 -6.65 12.62 5.22
CA LEU A 128 -6.57 11.34 5.93
C LEU A 128 -5.95 11.49 7.33
N ALA A 129 -4.88 12.29 7.45
CA ALA A 129 -4.25 12.57 8.73
C ALA A 129 -5.20 13.29 9.70
N LEU A 130 -5.98 14.27 9.21
CA LEU A 130 -7.00 14.98 10.03
C LEU A 130 -8.15 14.06 10.44
N ILE A 131 -8.62 13.19 9.55
CA ILE A 131 -9.65 12.19 9.90
C ILE A 131 -9.13 11.27 11.02
N ASN A 132 -7.86 10.85 10.93
CA ASN A 132 -7.23 9.92 11.85
C ASN A 132 -6.50 10.60 13.02
N GLN A 133 -6.63 11.91 13.23
CA GLN A 133 -5.75 12.70 14.10
C GLN A 133 -5.59 12.17 15.54
N LYS A 134 -6.61 11.49 16.08
CA LYS A 134 -6.57 10.90 17.43
C LYS A 134 -5.61 9.70 17.54
N LYS A 135 -5.31 9.06 16.42
CA LYS A 135 -4.37 7.94 16.27
C LYS A 135 -2.99 8.39 15.79
N ARG A 136 -2.75 9.70 15.70
CA ARG A 136 -1.52 10.28 15.15
C ARG A 136 -0.81 11.09 16.24
N LEU A 137 0.48 11.34 16.02
CA LEU A 137 1.25 12.25 16.85
C LEU A 137 0.71 13.67 16.66
N ARG A 138 0.38 14.33 17.76
CA ARG A 138 -0.10 15.72 17.75
C ARG A 138 0.87 16.60 18.52
N LEU A 139 1.10 17.79 18.01
CA LEU A 139 1.90 18.82 18.65
C LEU A 139 1.01 20.05 18.85
N LYS A 140 0.90 20.55 20.07
CA LYS A 140 0.24 21.82 20.35
C LYS A 140 1.31 22.84 20.69
N VAL A 141 1.38 23.91 19.91
CA VAL A 141 2.30 25.04 20.14
C VAL A 141 1.42 26.27 20.36
N GLU A 142 1.41 26.79 21.57
CA GLU A 142 0.48 27.86 21.97
C GLU A 142 -0.98 27.48 21.67
N GLU A 143 -1.66 28.26 20.81
CA GLU A 143 -3.04 28.04 20.38
C GLU A 143 -3.15 27.15 19.13
N LYS A 144 -2.04 26.86 18.45
CA LYS A 144 -2.04 26.10 17.19
C LYS A 144 -1.82 24.62 17.43
N SER A 145 -2.67 23.81 16.80
CA SER A 145 -2.57 22.36 16.78
C SER A 145 -1.94 21.89 15.47
N TYR A 146 -1.05 20.89 15.58
CA TYR A 146 -0.40 20.25 14.47
C TYR A 146 -0.58 18.73 14.55
N VAL A 147 -0.77 18.08 13.42
CA VAL A 147 -0.91 16.63 13.30
C VAL A 147 0.15 16.11 12.35
N ALA A 148 0.96 15.13 12.77
CA ALA A 148 1.90 14.48 11.87
C ALA A 148 1.21 13.34 11.10
N ALA A 149 1.20 13.41 9.77
CA ALA A 149 0.69 12.33 8.92
C ALA A 149 1.58 11.08 9.05
N SER A 150 0.97 9.90 9.20
CA SER A 150 1.72 8.64 9.31
C SER A 150 2.00 8.03 7.93
N PRO A 151 2.92 7.03 7.85
CA PRO A 151 3.14 6.29 6.61
C PRO A 151 1.89 5.59 6.06
N GLU A 152 0.97 5.18 6.94
CA GLU A 152 -0.29 4.53 6.55
C GLU A 152 -1.21 5.47 5.76
N ASP A 153 -1.19 6.77 6.08
CA ASP A 153 -2.00 7.78 5.40
C ASP A 153 -1.54 7.92 3.94
N PHE A 154 -0.23 7.86 3.68
CA PHE A 154 0.33 7.81 2.32
C PHE A 154 -0.04 6.53 1.58
N HIS A 155 0.07 5.37 2.24
CA HIS A 155 -0.29 4.09 1.63
C HIS A 155 -1.75 4.08 1.19
N THR A 156 -2.64 4.52 2.08
CA THR A 156 -4.08 4.62 1.81
C THR A 156 -4.38 5.63 0.70
N ALA A 157 -3.72 6.80 0.73
CA ALA A 157 -3.88 7.81 -0.31
C ALA A 157 -3.47 7.29 -1.69
N LEU A 158 -2.29 6.68 -1.80
CA LEU A 158 -1.77 6.19 -3.07
C LEU A 158 -2.61 5.04 -3.61
N ASN A 159 -3.01 4.06 -2.79
CA ASN A 159 -3.89 2.98 -3.23
C ASN A 159 -5.25 3.50 -3.71
N THR A 160 -5.79 4.51 -3.04
CA THR A 160 -7.10 5.10 -3.42
C THR A 160 -7.00 5.91 -4.71
N LEU A 161 -5.91 6.67 -4.88
CA LEU A 161 -5.74 7.59 -6.01
C LEU A 161 -5.03 6.96 -7.21
N GLN A 162 -4.43 5.77 -7.08
CA GLN A 162 -3.60 5.15 -8.11
C GLN A 162 -4.29 5.05 -9.46
N THR A 163 -5.52 4.55 -9.48
CA THR A 163 -6.31 4.38 -10.72
C THR A 163 -6.57 5.73 -11.36
N THR A 164 -7.04 6.71 -10.58
CA THR A 164 -7.35 8.05 -11.09
C THR A 164 -6.11 8.81 -11.55
N ILE A 165 -4.98 8.69 -10.84
CA ILE A 165 -3.70 9.29 -11.28
C ILE A 165 -3.25 8.63 -12.57
N ARG A 166 -3.30 7.31 -12.67
CA ARG A 166 -2.91 6.58 -13.89
C ARG A 166 -3.76 7.04 -15.08
N GLU A 167 -5.08 7.08 -14.94
CA GLU A 167 -5.98 7.52 -16.00
C GLU A 167 -5.73 8.98 -16.42
N THR A 168 -5.59 9.89 -15.45
CA THR A 168 -5.41 11.32 -15.72
C THR A 168 -4.04 11.65 -16.31
N VAL A 169 -2.98 10.94 -15.89
CA VAL A 169 -1.62 11.14 -16.37
C VAL A 169 -1.42 10.50 -17.74
N THR A 170 -1.82 9.24 -17.90
CA THR A 170 -1.68 8.54 -19.18
C THR A 170 -2.60 9.15 -20.24
N ARG A 171 -3.74 9.72 -19.84
CA ARG A 171 -4.80 10.19 -20.74
C ARG A 171 -5.29 9.10 -21.69
N LEU A 172 -5.10 7.84 -21.29
CA LEU A 172 -5.51 6.69 -22.07
C LEU A 172 -6.91 6.26 -21.64
N GLY A 173 -7.82 6.17 -22.60
CA GLY A 173 -9.12 5.56 -22.39
C GLY A 173 -9.00 4.05 -22.16
N LYS A 174 -10.01 3.44 -21.56
CA LYS A 174 -10.03 2.01 -21.21
C LYS A 174 -9.64 1.08 -22.38
N ARG A 175 -10.18 1.32 -23.58
CA ARG A 175 -9.84 0.52 -24.78
C ARG A 175 -8.37 0.65 -25.19
N GLN A 176 -7.76 1.81 -24.99
CA GLN A 176 -6.34 2.01 -25.29
C GLN A 176 -5.47 1.31 -24.26
N GLN A 177 -5.89 1.28 -22.99
CA GLN A 177 -5.23 0.51 -21.95
C GLN A 177 -5.29 -0.99 -22.25
N GLU A 178 -6.44 -1.53 -22.64
CA GLU A 178 -6.59 -2.94 -23.03
C GLU A 178 -5.66 -3.31 -24.21
N VAL A 179 -5.57 -2.45 -25.23
CA VAL A 179 -4.64 -2.65 -26.36
C VAL A 179 -3.17 -2.56 -25.91
N LEU A 180 -2.85 -1.66 -24.98
CA LEU A 180 -1.49 -1.49 -24.46
C LEU A 180 -1.06 -2.70 -23.60
N SER A 181 -1.96 -3.23 -22.76
CA SER A 181 -1.72 -4.44 -21.98
C SER A 181 -1.53 -5.65 -22.90
N LEU A 182 -2.35 -5.80 -23.95
CA LEU A 182 -2.20 -6.86 -24.94
C LEU A 182 -0.83 -6.79 -25.65
N LEU A 183 -0.40 -5.58 -26.01
CA LEU A 183 0.93 -5.37 -26.59
C LEU A 183 2.03 -5.81 -25.61
N GLN A 184 1.88 -5.58 -24.31
CA GLN A 184 2.92 -5.92 -23.32
C GLN A 184 3.03 -7.42 -23.05
N GLU A 185 1.93 -8.14 -23.18
CA GLU A 185 1.90 -9.60 -23.10
C GLU A 185 2.51 -10.25 -24.35
N CYS A 186 2.56 -9.54 -25.48
CA CYS A 186 3.11 -10.03 -26.74
C CYS A 186 4.46 -9.38 -27.02
N ASP A 187 5.56 -10.12 -26.94
CA ASP A 187 6.88 -9.59 -27.34
C ASP A 187 7.00 -9.33 -28.86
N GLU A 188 5.99 -9.70 -29.65
CA GLU A 188 5.94 -9.49 -31.10
C GLU A 188 5.22 -8.19 -31.50
N ALA A 189 5.67 -7.60 -32.62
CA ALA A 189 4.96 -6.49 -33.24
C ALA A 189 3.53 -6.91 -33.67
N LEU A 190 2.53 -6.17 -33.21
CA LEU A 190 1.13 -6.45 -33.52
C LEU A 190 0.63 -5.54 -34.66
N ASP A 191 -0.21 -6.11 -35.52
CA ASP A 191 -0.98 -5.36 -36.50
C ASP A 191 -2.42 -5.14 -35.98
N LYS A 192 -3.18 -4.29 -36.70
CA LYS A 192 -4.58 -4.00 -36.35
C LYS A 192 -5.51 -5.21 -36.39
N HIS A 193 -5.19 -6.25 -37.16
CA HIS A 193 -6.03 -7.44 -37.32
C HIS A 193 -5.86 -8.39 -36.13
N LYS A 194 -4.60 -8.64 -35.72
CA LYS A 194 -4.26 -9.42 -34.51
C LYS A 194 -4.86 -8.79 -33.26
N VAL A 195 -4.79 -7.46 -33.13
CA VAL A 195 -5.41 -6.74 -32.00
C VAL A 195 -6.93 -6.87 -32.00
N ALA A 196 -7.56 -6.74 -33.17
CA ALA A 196 -9.00 -6.89 -33.33
C ALA A 196 -9.49 -8.29 -32.96
N GLU A 197 -8.78 -9.32 -33.43
CA GLU A 197 -9.07 -10.73 -33.15
C GLU A 197 -8.94 -11.06 -31.66
N LYS A 198 -7.80 -10.69 -31.02
CA LYS A 198 -7.56 -11.01 -29.61
C LYS A 198 -8.51 -10.31 -28.63
N LEU A 199 -8.91 -9.07 -28.93
CA LEU A 199 -9.83 -8.31 -28.05
C LEU A 199 -11.30 -8.44 -28.45
N GLY A 200 -11.62 -9.10 -29.57
CA GLY A 200 -13.00 -9.19 -30.07
C GLY A 200 -13.60 -7.83 -30.45
N ILE A 201 -12.78 -6.92 -30.99
CA ILE A 201 -13.22 -5.57 -31.41
C ILE A 201 -13.12 -5.40 -32.93
N SER A 202 -13.85 -4.45 -33.50
CA SER A 202 -13.72 -4.12 -34.94
C SER A 202 -12.30 -3.65 -35.28
N THR A 203 -11.80 -3.99 -36.47
CA THR A 203 -10.50 -3.56 -37.00
C THR A 203 -10.33 -2.04 -37.04
N ASP A 204 -11.40 -1.29 -37.33
CA ASP A 204 -11.38 0.18 -37.29
C ASP A 204 -11.15 0.73 -35.88
N THR A 205 -11.80 0.15 -34.88
CA THR A 205 -11.59 0.52 -33.46
C THR A 205 -10.17 0.21 -33.02
N ALA A 206 -9.63 -0.97 -33.38
CA ALA A 206 -8.25 -1.34 -33.11
C ALA A 206 -7.26 -0.36 -33.76
N ALA A 207 -7.47 -0.01 -35.03
CA ALA A 207 -6.64 0.95 -35.75
C ALA A 207 -6.68 2.36 -35.12
N ARG A 208 -7.85 2.84 -34.70
CA ARG A 208 -7.98 4.13 -33.99
C ARG A 208 -7.25 4.10 -32.64
N ALA A 209 -7.36 3.00 -31.89
CA ALA A 209 -6.68 2.84 -30.61
C ALA A 209 -5.15 2.85 -30.78
N LEU A 210 -4.62 2.07 -31.73
CA LEU A 210 -3.18 2.01 -32.03
C LEU A 210 -2.62 3.37 -32.49
N LYS A 211 -3.31 4.07 -33.39
CA LYS A 211 -2.92 5.43 -33.80
C LYS A 211 -2.93 6.41 -32.64
N SER A 212 -3.90 6.30 -31.74
CA SER A 212 -3.94 7.16 -30.56
C SER A 212 -2.82 6.86 -29.57
N LEU A 213 -2.46 5.57 -29.39
CA LEU A 213 -1.31 5.15 -28.58
C LEU A 213 0.01 5.65 -29.17
N ALA A 214 0.15 5.59 -30.50
CA ALA A 214 1.31 6.13 -31.21
C ALA A 214 1.42 7.65 -31.04
N LYS A 215 0.31 8.38 -31.19
CA LYS A 215 0.26 9.84 -30.93
C LYS A 215 0.60 10.19 -29.48
N ALA A 216 0.22 9.34 -28.53
CA ALA A 216 0.54 9.51 -27.11
C ALA A 216 1.99 9.10 -26.75
N GLY A 217 2.74 8.50 -27.69
CA GLY A 217 4.15 8.15 -27.54
C GLY A 217 4.42 6.78 -26.91
N TYR A 218 3.40 5.96 -26.69
CA TYR A 218 3.57 4.62 -26.10
C TYR A 218 4.09 3.58 -27.09
N VAL A 219 3.80 3.79 -28.37
CA VAL A 219 4.01 2.80 -29.44
C VAL A 219 4.62 3.49 -30.66
N LYS A 220 5.52 2.81 -31.37
CA LYS A 220 6.07 3.25 -32.65
C LYS A 220 5.33 2.57 -33.79
N GLU A 221 4.85 3.37 -34.74
CA GLU A 221 4.24 2.88 -35.98
C GLU A 221 5.33 2.60 -37.02
N ASN A 222 5.40 1.38 -37.53
CA ASN A 222 6.27 1.00 -38.64
C ASN A 222 5.51 1.13 -39.96
N VAL A 223 5.84 2.17 -40.73
CA VAL A 223 5.17 2.51 -42.00
C VAL A 223 5.61 1.59 -43.17
N ASN A 224 6.68 0.83 -42.98
CA ASN A 224 7.29 0.01 -44.03
C ASN A 224 6.50 -1.28 -44.32
N THR A 225 5.69 -1.74 -43.39
CA THR A 225 4.87 -2.95 -43.52
C THR A 225 3.43 -2.57 -43.84
N LYS A 226 2.77 -3.29 -44.76
CA LYS A 226 1.32 -3.20 -44.97
C LYS A 226 0.71 -4.58 -44.68
N PRO A 227 -0.15 -4.73 -43.67
CA PRO A 227 -0.63 -3.71 -42.72
C PRO A 227 0.47 -3.14 -41.81
N TYR A 228 0.32 -1.90 -41.34
CA TYR A 228 1.27 -1.26 -40.42
C TYR A 228 1.39 -2.07 -39.13
N THR A 229 2.63 -2.31 -38.71
CA THR A 229 2.95 -2.97 -37.45
C THR A 229 3.33 -1.96 -36.38
N TYR A 230 3.05 -2.31 -35.13
CA TYR A 230 3.21 -1.43 -33.99
C TYR A 230 4.11 -2.10 -32.95
N GLU A 231 5.14 -1.39 -32.51
CA GLU A 231 6.12 -1.85 -31.52
C GLU A 231 6.07 -0.97 -30.27
N ILE A 232 6.23 -1.58 -29.09
CA ILE A 232 6.26 -0.84 -27.83
C ILE A 232 7.56 -0.04 -27.73
N LEU A 233 7.45 1.26 -27.46
CA LEU A 233 8.61 2.10 -27.16
C LEU A 233 8.96 2.09 -25.67
N GLN A 234 7.95 2.02 -24.81
CA GLN A 234 8.11 1.98 -23.36
C GLN A 234 7.19 0.92 -22.77
N LYS A 235 7.78 -0.07 -22.07
CA LYS A 235 7.02 -0.97 -21.21
C LYS A 235 6.25 -0.13 -20.19
N GLU A 236 5.05 -0.59 -19.80
CA GLU A 236 4.25 0.16 -18.82
C GLU A 236 5.11 0.46 -17.60
N PRO A 237 5.18 1.74 -17.18
CA PRO A 237 5.91 2.07 -15.99
C PRO A 237 5.27 1.33 -14.82
N ASN A 238 6.12 0.66 -14.01
CA ASN A 238 5.68 -0.15 -12.89
C ASN A 238 4.60 0.59 -12.08
N PRO A 239 3.48 -0.06 -11.73
CA PRO A 239 2.35 0.58 -11.08
C PRO A 239 2.81 1.19 -9.76
N LEU A 240 3.02 2.52 -9.75
CA LEU A 240 3.42 3.33 -8.60
C LEU A 240 4.29 2.54 -7.59
N GLY A 241 5.49 2.12 -7.98
CA GLY A 241 6.46 1.40 -7.12
C GLY A 241 6.95 2.21 -5.90
N ILE A 242 6.24 3.27 -5.56
CA ILE A 242 6.43 4.22 -4.47
C ILE A 242 6.32 3.54 -3.11
N LEU A 243 5.63 2.38 -3.05
CA LEU A 243 5.35 1.63 -1.83
C LEU A 243 5.83 0.16 -1.89
N GLU A 244 6.74 -0.20 -2.80
CA GLU A 244 7.30 -1.56 -2.88
C GLU A 244 7.90 -2.02 -1.54
N ASN A 245 8.31 -1.08 -0.69
CA ASN A 245 8.82 -1.38 0.63
C ASN A 245 8.25 -0.45 1.71
N PRO A 246 7.09 -0.78 2.30
CA PRO A 246 6.46 0.05 3.33
C PRO A 246 7.33 0.18 4.59
N SER A 247 8.17 -0.82 4.90
CA SER A 247 9.06 -0.76 6.06
C SER A 247 10.19 0.25 5.86
N GLN A 248 10.79 0.33 4.68
CA GLN A 248 11.79 1.35 4.36
C GLN A 248 11.24 2.77 4.49
N TYR A 249 10.02 3.00 3.99
CA TYR A 249 9.39 4.31 4.15
C TYR A 249 9.08 4.62 5.62
N SER A 250 8.67 3.62 6.39
CA SER A 250 8.39 3.79 7.82
C SER A 250 9.64 4.18 8.60
N LEU A 251 10.79 3.58 8.30
CA LEU A 251 12.09 3.96 8.87
C LEU A 251 12.50 5.38 8.48
N PHE A 252 12.41 5.72 7.18
CA PHE A 252 12.68 7.10 6.72
C PHE A 252 11.79 8.13 7.41
N TRP A 253 10.51 7.81 7.58
CA TRP A 253 9.56 8.67 8.27
C TRP A 253 9.92 8.85 9.74
N GLN A 254 10.30 7.78 10.45
CA GLN A 254 10.74 7.83 11.84
C GLN A 254 11.98 8.72 12.01
N ASP A 255 13.00 8.50 11.18
CA ASP A 255 14.23 9.30 11.19
C ASP A 255 13.95 10.78 10.90
N SER A 256 13.09 11.05 9.91
CA SER A 256 12.72 12.41 9.52
C SER A 256 11.94 13.11 10.61
N LEU A 257 11.00 12.39 11.23
CA LEU A 257 10.20 12.89 12.34
C LEU A 257 11.08 13.18 13.56
N GLU A 258 12.00 12.29 13.92
CA GLU A 258 12.90 12.47 15.05
C GLU A 258 13.82 13.69 14.84
N LYS A 259 14.42 13.81 13.65
CA LYS A 259 15.25 14.98 13.30
C LYS A 259 14.46 16.27 13.35
N TRP A 260 13.25 16.25 12.80
CA TRP A 260 12.35 17.40 12.83
C TRP A 260 11.92 17.77 14.26
N LEU A 261 11.55 16.79 15.08
CA LEU A 261 11.20 16.99 16.49
C LEU A 261 12.38 17.58 17.27
N LYS A 262 13.59 17.02 17.16
CA LYS A 262 14.79 17.58 17.82
C LYS A 262 15.07 19.02 17.37
N GLY A 263 14.90 19.32 16.08
CA GLY A 263 15.10 20.65 15.54
C GLY A 263 14.07 21.66 16.07
N ILE A 264 12.78 21.29 16.05
CA ILE A 264 11.70 22.19 16.48
C ILE A 264 11.69 22.39 18.00
N THR A 265 11.93 21.34 18.80
CA THR A 265 11.98 21.46 20.27
C THR A 265 13.12 22.39 20.70
N ALA A 266 14.32 22.22 20.12
CA ALA A 266 15.44 23.12 20.38
C ALA A 266 15.15 24.57 19.98
N ALA A 267 14.46 24.79 18.84
CA ALA A 267 14.08 26.12 18.38
C ALA A 267 13.01 26.77 19.28
N LEU A 268 12.01 26.01 19.72
CA LEU A 268 10.95 26.49 20.62
C LEU A 268 11.50 26.81 22.01
N GLN A 269 12.38 25.97 22.56
CA GLN A 269 13.05 26.21 23.84
C GLN A 269 13.89 27.50 23.82
N ARG A 270 14.66 27.74 22.75
CA ARG A 270 15.43 28.99 22.60
C ARG A 270 14.55 30.23 22.55
N LYS A 271 13.31 30.09 22.07
CA LYS A 271 12.32 31.18 22.01
C LYS A 271 11.43 31.27 23.26
N GLY A 272 11.57 30.35 24.22
CA GLY A 272 10.71 30.29 25.40
C GLY A 272 9.23 29.98 25.08
N ILE A 273 8.94 29.35 23.93
CA ILE A 273 7.57 29.04 23.52
C ILE A 273 7.15 27.70 24.16
N VAL A 274 6.01 27.69 24.82
CA VAL A 274 5.44 26.48 25.45
C VAL A 274 4.81 25.59 24.39
N PHE A 275 5.14 24.29 24.43
CA PHE A 275 4.56 23.30 23.54
C PHE A 275 4.25 21.99 24.28
N GLN A 276 3.30 21.23 23.75
CA GLN A 276 2.87 19.93 24.27
C GLN A 276 2.86 18.88 23.15
N ILE A 277 3.52 17.75 23.38
CA ILE A 277 3.47 16.60 22.47
C ILE A 277 2.45 15.60 23.01
N LEU A 278 1.39 15.35 22.25
CA LEU A 278 0.35 14.39 22.58
C LEU A 278 0.54 13.13 21.72
N ASN A 279 0.89 12.02 22.37
CA ASN A 279 1.12 10.75 21.69
C ASN A 279 -0.15 9.88 21.68
N SER A 280 -0.39 9.11 20.63
CA SER A 280 -1.65 8.36 20.44
C SER A 280 -1.79 7.14 21.35
N ASN A 281 -0.68 6.62 21.89
CA ASN A 281 -0.65 5.32 22.55
C ASN A 281 -0.63 5.37 24.08
N ASN A 282 -0.52 6.56 24.69
CA ASN A 282 -0.60 6.72 26.13
C ASN A 282 -1.62 7.82 26.45
N GLN A 283 -2.71 7.43 27.10
CA GLN A 283 -3.52 8.36 27.90
C GLN A 283 -2.74 8.88 29.11
N ASP A 284 -1.57 8.28 29.40
CA ASP A 284 -0.61 8.82 30.35
C ASP A 284 0.24 9.90 29.66
N SER A 285 -0.20 11.14 29.85
CA SER A 285 0.55 12.36 29.58
C SER A 285 2.03 12.19 29.93
N PHE A 286 2.92 12.31 28.95
CA PHE A 286 4.28 12.73 29.25
C PHE A 286 4.17 14.12 29.91
N GLY A 287 4.66 14.20 31.15
CA GLY A 287 4.48 15.32 32.05
C GLY A 287 4.86 16.67 31.48
N GLU A 288 4.19 17.66 32.05
CA GLU A 288 4.18 19.09 31.77
C GLU A 288 5.54 19.83 31.84
N ILE A 289 5.61 20.86 30.99
CA ILE A 289 6.24 22.18 31.16
C ILE A 289 7.76 22.23 31.43
N PHE A 290 8.54 22.38 30.35
CA PHE A 290 9.79 23.15 30.39
C PHE A 290 9.51 24.60 30.03
N GLY A 291 8.95 25.36 30.97
CA GLY A 291 9.05 26.81 31.00
C GLY A 291 10.36 27.16 31.70
N ALA A 292 11.43 27.40 30.95
CA ALA A 292 12.68 27.90 31.50
C ALA A 292 12.44 29.31 32.06
N GLN A 293 12.20 29.42 33.37
CA GLN A 293 12.49 30.67 34.07
C GLN A 293 14.01 30.81 34.11
N ALA A 294 14.49 31.83 33.42
CA ALA A 294 15.87 32.27 33.49
C ALA A 294 16.20 32.66 34.95
N GLY A 295 17.06 31.88 35.61
CA GLY A 295 17.61 32.26 36.91
C GLY A 295 18.04 31.09 37.80
N ASN A 296 19.06 30.34 37.39
CA ASN A 296 20.27 30.07 38.20
C ASN A 296 21.10 28.95 37.56
N LYS A 297 22.41 29.23 37.45
CA LYS A 297 23.44 28.28 37.06
C LYS A 297 23.58 27.27 38.19
N GLU A 298 23.27 26.00 37.93
CA GLU A 298 23.94 24.89 38.60
C GLU A 298 23.98 23.69 37.65
N SER A 299 25.22 23.31 37.37
CA SER A 299 25.65 22.17 36.58
C SER A 299 25.14 20.86 37.18
N ILE A 300 24.43 20.05 36.38
CA ILE A 300 24.14 18.66 36.71
C ILE A 300 24.58 17.78 35.53
N GLU A 301 25.59 16.98 35.80
CA GLU A 301 26.10 15.90 34.96
C GLU A 301 25.01 14.85 34.68
N LEU A 302 24.79 14.55 33.40
CA LEU A 302 24.07 13.33 33.00
C LEU A 302 24.99 12.12 33.23
N GLN A 303 24.74 11.37 34.30
CA GLN A 303 25.20 9.99 34.38
C GLN A 303 24.15 9.06 33.76
N ALA A 304 24.59 8.37 32.71
CA ALA A 304 23.95 7.20 32.16
C ALA A 304 24.12 6.02 33.12
N SER A 305 23.03 5.40 33.54
CA SER A 305 23.04 4.02 34.01
C SER A 305 21.75 3.31 33.63
N LEU A 306 21.93 2.34 32.73
CA LEU A 306 21.03 1.24 32.48
C LEU A 306 21.21 0.22 33.61
N THR A 307 20.13 -0.20 34.25
CA THR A 307 19.92 -1.62 34.59
C THR A 307 18.43 -1.96 34.67
N PRO A 308 18.06 -3.23 34.38
CA PRO A 308 16.69 -3.68 34.23
C PRO A 308 16.18 -4.37 35.50
N GLU A 309 14.89 -4.23 35.78
CA GLU A 309 14.01 -5.25 36.38
C GLU A 309 12.71 -4.58 36.86
N ASN A 310 11.59 -4.83 36.18
CA ASN A 310 10.46 -5.48 36.87
C ASN A 310 9.29 -5.83 35.94
N LYS A 311 8.76 -7.01 36.24
CA LYS A 311 7.62 -7.70 35.63
C LYS A 311 6.35 -6.84 35.68
N ARG A 312 5.56 -6.85 34.61
CA ARG A 312 4.09 -6.86 34.70
C ARG A 312 3.43 -7.41 33.43
N LYS A 313 2.46 -8.30 33.71
CA LYS A 313 1.61 -9.13 32.87
C LYS A 313 1.05 -8.42 31.62
N ALA A 314 1.29 -8.97 30.44
CA ALA A 314 0.59 -8.60 29.22
C ALA A 314 -0.56 -9.59 28.96
N TYR A 315 -1.76 -9.02 28.88
CA TYR A 315 -3.02 -9.62 28.49
C TYR A 315 -3.03 -9.84 26.97
N THR A 316 -3.31 -11.06 26.49
CA THR A 316 -3.48 -11.36 25.07
C THR A 316 -4.93 -11.12 24.65
N PRO A 317 -5.22 -10.31 23.62
CA PRO A 317 -6.54 -10.32 23.01
C PRO A 317 -6.62 -11.47 22.01
N ASN A 318 -7.47 -12.45 22.31
CA ASN A 318 -7.89 -13.49 21.37
C ASN A 318 -8.59 -12.85 20.17
N CYS A 319 -7.95 -12.85 19.01
CA CYS A 319 -8.61 -12.60 17.73
C CYS A 319 -8.72 -13.95 17.00
N ARG A 320 -9.87 -14.62 17.13
CA ARG A 320 -10.20 -15.81 16.33
C ARG A 320 -10.64 -15.33 14.94
N VAL A 321 -9.80 -15.54 13.94
CA VAL A 321 -10.21 -15.48 12.53
C VAL A 321 -10.65 -16.90 12.17
N ALA A 322 -11.94 -17.05 11.85
CA ALA A 322 -12.47 -18.30 11.29
C ALA A 322 -12.01 -18.41 9.83
N GLU A 323 -11.24 -19.44 9.52
CA GLU A 323 -10.93 -19.83 8.16
C GLU A 323 -12.13 -20.57 7.56
N ALA A 324 -12.61 -20.11 6.41
CA ALA A 324 -13.59 -20.82 5.60
C ALA A 324 -12.82 -21.75 4.64
N PRO A 325 -13.23 -23.03 4.48
CA PRO A 325 -12.56 -23.95 3.59
C PRO A 325 -12.93 -23.61 2.14
N PHE A 326 -11.91 -23.50 1.28
CA PHE A 326 -12.07 -23.45 -0.17
C PHE A 326 -11.26 -24.60 -0.76
N GLU A 327 -11.93 -25.74 -0.93
CA GLU A 327 -11.40 -26.86 -1.72
C GLU A 327 -11.67 -26.56 -3.20
N VAL A 328 -10.59 -26.53 -3.99
CA VAL A 328 -10.67 -26.75 -5.43
C VAL A 328 -9.69 -27.87 -5.73
N GLU A 329 -10.26 -29.05 -5.96
CA GLU A 329 -9.56 -30.18 -6.57
C GLU A 329 -9.21 -29.82 -8.02
N SER A 330 -7.92 -29.85 -8.33
CA SER A 330 -7.46 -30.06 -9.70
C SER A 330 -6.40 -31.14 -9.67
N GLY A 331 -6.83 -32.35 -10.03
CA GLY A 331 -5.96 -33.51 -10.14
C GLY A 331 -4.93 -33.31 -11.26
N LEU A 332 -3.66 -33.58 -10.94
CA LEU A 332 -2.59 -33.96 -11.86
C LEU A 332 -1.48 -34.66 -11.05
N SER A 333 -1.24 -35.92 -11.41
CA SER A 333 -0.16 -36.86 -11.07
C SER A 333 0.73 -36.57 -9.86
N ALA A 334 0.59 -37.41 -8.82
CA ALA A 334 1.51 -37.55 -7.71
C ALA A 334 2.69 -38.46 -8.10
N GLU A 335 3.88 -37.88 -8.22
CA GLU A 335 5.16 -38.54 -7.91
C GLU A 335 6.27 -37.46 -7.91
N ASN A 336 6.92 -37.27 -6.75
CA ASN A 336 8.08 -36.41 -6.50
C ASN A 336 7.96 -34.89 -6.71
N ARG A 337 7.02 -34.23 -6.00
CA ARG A 337 7.19 -32.80 -5.65
C ARG A 337 7.73 -32.69 -4.22
N GLN A 338 9.04 -32.44 -4.07
CA GLN A 338 9.55 -31.78 -2.87
C GLN A 338 8.80 -30.45 -2.74
N ILE A 339 7.98 -30.33 -1.68
CA ILE A 339 7.21 -29.13 -1.40
C ILE A 339 8.22 -28.01 -1.13
N ARG A 340 8.31 -27.04 -2.06
CA ARG A 340 9.12 -25.84 -1.89
C ARG A 340 8.45 -24.95 -0.86
N LEU A 341 8.82 -25.11 0.41
CA LEU A 341 8.31 -24.27 1.48
C LEU A 341 8.90 -22.85 1.37
N GLY A 342 8.04 -21.88 1.09
CA GLY A 342 8.37 -20.45 1.13
C GLY A 342 8.38 -19.89 2.55
N PHE A 343 8.84 -18.65 2.72
CA PHE A 343 8.80 -17.98 4.04
C PHE A 343 7.40 -17.89 4.66
N SER A 344 6.37 -17.87 3.82
CA SER A 344 4.96 -17.83 4.22
C SER A 344 4.48 -19.11 4.89
N ASP A 345 5.18 -20.23 4.69
CA ASP A 345 4.73 -21.55 5.13
C ASP A 345 5.29 -21.92 6.51
N VAL A 346 6.13 -21.04 7.08
CA VAL A 346 6.67 -21.17 8.42
C VAL A 346 5.68 -20.56 9.41
N PRO A 347 5.19 -21.31 10.42
CA PRO A 347 4.24 -20.81 11.41
C PRO A 347 4.76 -19.55 12.09
N ARG A 348 3.92 -18.52 12.19
CA ARG A 348 4.26 -17.28 12.92
C ARG A 348 3.97 -17.49 14.41
N GLY A 349 5.02 -17.83 15.17
CA GLY A 349 4.98 -18.05 16.62
C GLY A 349 6.39 -18.14 17.21
N LYS A 350 6.50 -18.31 18.54
CA LYS A 350 7.77 -18.67 19.18
C LYS A 350 8.08 -20.12 18.82
N CYS A 351 8.95 -20.32 17.83
CA CYS A 351 9.42 -21.63 17.42
C CYS A 351 10.88 -21.83 17.84
N LEU A 352 11.28 -23.09 18.04
CA LEU A 352 12.69 -23.46 18.20
C LEU A 352 13.22 -23.93 16.85
N PHE A 353 14.20 -23.22 16.31
CA PHE A 353 14.93 -23.60 15.11
C PHE A 353 16.26 -24.23 15.48
N LEU A 354 16.47 -25.45 15.03
CA LEU A 354 17.71 -26.19 15.12
C LEU A 354 18.42 -26.06 13.77
N TRP A 355 19.69 -25.68 13.75
CA TRP A 355 20.41 -25.52 12.48
C TRP A 355 21.83 -26.07 12.55
N ARG A 356 22.36 -26.44 11.39
CA ARG A 356 23.77 -26.78 11.20
C ARG A 356 24.27 -26.23 9.87
N ARG A 357 25.59 -26.02 9.78
CA ARG A 357 26.25 -25.69 8.52
C ARG A 357 26.60 -26.97 7.78
N ILE A 358 26.34 -27.02 6.49
CA ILE A 358 26.69 -28.12 5.60
C ILE A 358 27.67 -27.62 4.52
N PRO A 359 28.46 -28.50 3.90
CA PRO A 359 29.28 -28.13 2.74
C PRO A 359 28.41 -27.53 1.62
N PRO A 360 28.92 -26.56 0.84
CA PRO A 360 28.20 -26.00 -0.29
C PRO A 360 27.77 -27.08 -1.28
N THR A 361 26.46 -27.20 -1.51
CA THR A 361 25.88 -28.24 -2.38
C THR A 361 25.05 -27.62 -3.52
N GLU A 362 23.74 -27.80 -3.48
CA GLU A 362 22.79 -27.38 -4.52
C GLU A 362 22.44 -25.89 -4.44
N LYS A 363 21.82 -25.33 -5.48
CA LYS A 363 21.34 -23.94 -5.45
C LYS A 363 20.19 -23.79 -4.45
N CYS A 364 20.19 -22.70 -3.69
CA CYS A 364 19.18 -22.43 -2.68
C CYS A 364 17.78 -22.36 -3.30
N GLU A 365 16.84 -23.13 -2.74
CA GLU A 365 15.46 -23.22 -3.22
C GLU A 365 14.71 -21.87 -3.20
N LEU A 366 15.10 -20.97 -2.31
CA LEU A 366 14.41 -19.71 -2.07
C LEU A 366 14.87 -18.59 -3.03
N CYS A 367 16.19 -18.39 -3.19
CA CYS A 367 16.71 -17.36 -4.09
C CYS A 367 17.14 -17.87 -5.47
N GLY A 368 17.47 -19.17 -5.61
CA GLY A 368 17.97 -19.75 -6.85
C GLY A 368 19.39 -19.32 -7.27
N GLU A 369 20.05 -18.44 -6.51
CA GLU A 369 21.32 -17.80 -6.89
C GLU A 369 22.56 -18.43 -6.26
N LEU A 370 22.52 -18.71 -4.95
CA LEU A 370 23.70 -19.13 -4.16
C LEU A 370 23.57 -20.60 -3.73
N ALA A 371 24.70 -21.25 -3.46
CA ALA A 371 24.73 -22.62 -2.94
C ALA A 371 24.13 -22.70 -1.51
N VAL A 372 23.47 -23.81 -1.20
CA VAL A 372 22.99 -24.15 0.14
C VAL A 372 24.18 -24.42 1.05
N GLU A 373 24.18 -23.77 2.21
CA GLU A 373 25.20 -23.95 3.26
C GLU A 373 24.59 -24.24 4.63
N TYR A 374 23.27 -24.13 4.78
CA TYR A 374 22.57 -24.26 6.05
C TYR A 374 21.39 -25.23 5.94
N GLU A 375 21.32 -26.17 6.88
CA GLU A 375 20.18 -27.05 7.09
C GLU A 375 19.48 -26.64 8.39
N ILE A 376 18.18 -26.38 8.33
CA ILE A 376 17.36 -25.86 9.42
C ILE A 376 16.19 -26.82 9.66
N ARG A 377 16.04 -27.30 10.89
CA ARG A 377 14.89 -28.08 11.38
C ARG A 377 14.07 -27.23 12.34
N MET A 378 12.75 -27.35 12.24
CA MET A 378 11.83 -26.79 13.22
C MET A 378 11.53 -27.87 14.26
N ALA A 379 11.60 -27.56 15.56
CA ALA A 379 11.37 -28.57 16.59
C ALA A 379 9.97 -29.22 16.50
N ASP A 380 8.96 -28.45 16.09
CA ASP A 380 7.57 -28.89 16.07
C ASP A 380 7.15 -29.56 14.75
N SER A 381 8.01 -29.56 13.73
CA SER A 381 7.69 -30.14 12.42
C SER A 381 8.89 -30.86 11.85
N ASN A 382 8.71 -32.06 11.30
CA ASN A 382 9.79 -32.84 10.70
C ASN A 382 10.28 -32.28 9.33
N ASN A 383 10.02 -31.01 9.06
CA ASN A 383 10.39 -30.32 7.84
C ASN A 383 11.82 -29.80 7.95
N ILE A 384 12.63 -30.14 6.95
CA ILE A 384 14.01 -29.70 6.79
C ILE A 384 14.05 -28.60 5.74
N LEU A 385 14.57 -27.43 6.09
CA LEU A 385 14.77 -26.31 5.17
C LEU A 385 16.26 -26.14 4.85
N ARG A 386 16.59 -26.06 3.56
CA ARG A 386 17.96 -25.88 3.06
C ARG A 386 18.15 -24.49 2.48
N ARG A 387 19.05 -23.68 3.04
CA ARG A 387 19.23 -22.26 2.67
C ARG A 387 20.70 -21.89 2.44
N CYS A 388 20.93 -20.92 1.56
CA CYS A 388 22.23 -20.25 1.45
C CYS A 388 22.43 -19.26 2.62
N GLN A 389 23.66 -18.79 2.83
CA GLN A 389 24.01 -17.80 3.87
C GLN A 389 23.05 -16.60 3.88
N ASN A 390 22.87 -15.92 2.74
CA ASN A 390 22.05 -14.70 2.67
C ASN A 390 20.57 -14.96 3.00
N CYS A 391 20.02 -16.09 2.54
CA CYS A 391 18.64 -16.47 2.87
C CYS A 391 18.48 -16.87 4.34
N PHE A 392 19.48 -17.56 4.91
CA PHE A 392 19.52 -17.91 6.32
C PHE A 392 19.56 -16.66 7.22
N ASP A 393 20.39 -15.67 6.90
CA ASP A 393 20.46 -14.41 7.67
C ASP A 393 19.16 -13.62 7.61
N LYS A 394 18.53 -13.53 6.41
CA LYS A 394 17.20 -12.94 6.25
C LYS A 394 16.14 -13.67 7.09
N MET A 395 16.22 -15.00 7.16
CA MET A 395 15.32 -15.81 7.98
C MET A 395 15.50 -15.52 9.47
N ARG A 396 16.74 -15.45 9.96
CA ARG A 396 17.02 -15.09 11.36
C ARG A 396 16.49 -13.71 11.74
N LEU A 397 16.60 -12.74 10.83
CA LEU A 397 16.03 -11.40 11.03
C LEU A 397 14.50 -11.42 11.07
N ALA A 398 13.86 -12.15 10.15
CA ALA A 398 12.40 -12.25 10.09
C ALA A 398 11.81 -12.96 11.32
N PHE A 399 12.52 -13.96 11.86
CA PHE A 399 12.13 -14.71 13.06
C PHE A 399 13.03 -14.38 14.26
N GLY A 400 13.33 -13.10 14.46
CA GLY A 400 14.18 -12.63 15.55
C GLY A 400 13.61 -12.89 16.96
N SER A 401 12.31 -13.18 17.07
CA SER A 401 11.65 -13.55 18.33
C SER A 401 11.73 -15.04 18.68
N SER A 402 12.27 -15.86 17.79
CA SER A 402 12.36 -17.33 17.93
C SER A 402 13.73 -17.75 18.47
N GLU A 403 13.81 -18.93 19.10
CA GLU A 403 15.07 -19.48 19.57
C GLU A 403 15.81 -20.19 18.43
N TRP A 404 17.11 -19.92 18.29
CA TRP A 404 17.97 -20.54 17.28
C TRP A 404 19.13 -21.26 17.96
N ARG A 405 19.21 -22.59 17.81
CA ARG A 405 20.31 -23.40 18.38
C ARG A 405 21.12 -24.07 17.29
N ASN A 406 22.44 -23.91 17.38
CA ASN A 406 23.37 -24.63 16.53
C ASN A 406 23.56 -26.04 17.12
N VAL A 407 23.16 -27.06 16.38
CA VAL A 407 23.38 -28.46 16.72
C VAL A 407 24.53 -28.90 15.85
N GLY A 408 25.72 -29.07 16.42
CA GLY A 408 26.90 -29.55 15.68
C GLY A 408 26.65 -30.88 14.96
N GLU A 409 27.65 -31.37 14.22
CA GLU A 409 27.50 -32.53 13.32
C GLU A 409 26.85 -33.77 13.97
N GLU A 410 27.13 -34.02 15.25
CA GLU A 410 26.63 -35.17 16.00
C GLU A 410 25.17 -35.03 16.48
N GLY A 411 24.66 -33.81 16.64
CA GLY A 411 23.36 -33.58 17.29
C GLY A 411 22.15 -33.77 16.39
N PHE A 412 22.33 -33.80 15.06
CA PHE A 412 21.23 -34.00 14.11
C PHE A 412 20.79 -35.46 14.02
N ALA A 413 21.70 -36.42 14.22
CA ALA A 413 21.39 -37.85 14.14
C ALA A 413 20.65 -38.38 15.38
N SER A 414 20.88 -37.77 16.55
CA SER A 414 20.25 -38.19 17.81
C SER A 414 18.75 -37.89 17.88
N LEU A 415 18.26 -36.93 17.08
CA LEU A 415 16.86 -36.51 17.04
C LEU A 415 15.98 -37.36 16.10
N GLU A 416 16.58 -38.24 15.29
CA GLU A 416 15.81 -39.13 14.38
C GLU A 416 15.44 -40.46 15.02
N ASN A 417 16.05 -40.81 16.16
CA ASN A 417 15.89 -42.11 16.83
C ASN A 417 15.06 -42.04 18.13
N GLY A 418 14.41 -40.92 18.43
CA GLY A 418 13.52 -40.74 19.59
C GLY A 418 12.22 -40.09 19.16
#